data_AF-A0A952PSM2-F1
#
_entry.id   AF-A0A952PSM2-F1
#
_cell.length_a   1.000
_cell.length_b   1.000
_cell.length_c   1.000
_cell.angle_alpha   90.00
_cell.angle_beta   90.00
_cell.angle_gamma   90.00
#
_symmetry.space_group_name_H-M   'P 1'
#
loop_
_entity.id
_entity.type
_entity.pdbx_description
1 polymer ?
#
loop_
_entity_poly.entity_id
_entity_poly.type
_entity_poly.pdbx_seq_one_letter_code
_entity_poly.pdbx_strand_id
1 'polypeptide(L)'
;MSKKSVRVRNSFSRRWAGVISASLFFVAAHSAAAENDRPSFREFRDANAGIDRSALRRMYRTEFGGGGRSTDPASITIPTIPMPAVSTVSDAVRVTGTTRRIEKRLERQGVINQSIQQVDSNLVNIRGGVSLDLTSTTRNITLGNNLFGKVSAVEITVGGETKTVQAGSQVSAAEYIAVKQILSGNSQKITIDNAGSAIGGEVDLGSITANNDVMRASDLVVPVNVTTYGDFSKRSDFKLLGA
;
A
#
# COMPACT_ATOMS: atom_id res chain seq x y z
N MET A 1 61.57 12.41 -17.57
CA MET A 1 60.59 13.45 -17.17
C MET A 1 59.49 12.77 -16.37
N SER A 2 59.42 13.01 -15.05
CA SER A 2 58.55 12.28 -14.11
C SER A 2 57.35 13.16 -13.73
N LYS A 3 56.12 12.69 -13.99
CA LYS A 3 54.88 13.37 -13.62
C LYS A 3 54.43 12.89 -12.23
N LYS A 4 54.57 13.75 -11.22
CA LYS A 4 54.02 13.54 -9.88
C LYS A 4 52.49 13.70 -9.91
N SER A 5 51.77 12.68 -9.46
CA SER A 5 50.32 12.75 -9.25
C SER A 5 50.01 13.38 -7.88
N VAL A 6 49.28 14.48 -7.86
CA VAL A 6 48.78 15.14 -6.65
C VAL A 6 47.45 14.49 -6.26
N ARG A 7 47.40 13.86 -5.08
CA ARG A 7 46.14 13.39 -4.45
C ARG A 7 45.58 14.50 -3.57
N VAL A 8 44.39 14.97 -3.90
CA VAL A 8 43.59 15.85 -3.04
C VAL A 8 42.65 14.97 -2.20
N ARG A 9 42.82 14.97 -0.87
CA ARG A 9 41.90 14.35 0.09
C ARG A 9 40.95 15.44 0.61
N ASN A 10 39.67 15.35 0.28
CA ASN A 10 38.64 16.17 0.91
C ASN A 10 38.04 15.39 2.09
N SER A 11 38.32 15.82 3.31
CA SER A 11 37.70 15.31 4.54
C SER A 11 36.56 16.25 4.96
N PHE A 12 35.32 15.83 4.74
CA PHE A 12 34.14 16.52 5.25
C PHE A 12 33.71 15.88 6.57
N SER A 13 34.13 16.46 7.70
CA SER A 13 33.62 16.11 9.03
C SER A 13 32.42 17.01 9.37
N ARG A 14 31.20 16.47 9.28
CA ARG A 14 29.99 17.12 9.82
C ARG A 14 29.68 16.55 11.20
N ARG A 15 29.98 17.33 12.25
CA ARG A 15 29.52 17.09 13.62
C ARG A 15 28.04 17.48 13.73
N TRP A 16 27.17 16.53 14.05
CA TRP A 16 25.79 16.80 14.43
C TRP A 16 25.68 16.81 15.96
N ALA A 17 25.27 17.95 16.51
CA ALA A 17 24.95 18.11 17.93
C ALA A 17 23.54 17.55 18.18
N GLY A 18 23.44 16.59 19.10
CA GLY A 18 22.16 16.05 19.56
C GLY A 18 21.53 16.97 20.60
N VAL A 19 20.27 17.35 20.40
CA VAL A 19 19.43 18.00 21.40
C VAL A 19 18.52 16.92 22.00
N ILE A 20 18.73 16.60 23.27
CA ILE A 20 17.89 15.70 24.06
C ILE A 20 16.74 16.55 24.61
N SER A 21 15.53 16.35 24.10
CA SER A 21 14.31 16.94 24.66
C SER A 21 13.64 15.93 25.59
N ALA A 22 13.71 16.18 26.88
CA ALA A 22 12.98 15.47 27.92
C ALA A 22 11.51 15.91 27.87
N SER A 23 10.60 14.97 27.64
CA SER A 23 9.15 15.22 27.68
C SER A 23 8.53 14.46 28.85
N LEU A 24 7.81 15.22 29.67
CA LEU A 24 7.14 14.81 30.90
C LEU A 24 6.12 13.69 30.70
N PHE A 25 6.12 12.73 31.64
CA PHE A 25 4.99 11.83 31.89
C PHE A 25 3.88 12.58 32.64
N PHE A 26 2.71 12.72 32.02
CA PHE A 26 1.47 13.00 32.74
C PHE A 26 0.73 11.67 32.98
N VAL A 27 0.72 11.23 34.23
CA VAL A 27 -0.17 10.16 34.72
C VAL A 27 -1.54 10.78 34.97
N ALA A 28 -2.50 10.52 34.08
CA ALA A 28 -3.91 10.74 34.34
C ALA A 28 -4.54 9.41 34.74
N ALA A 29 -4.64 9.16 36.05
CA ALA A 29 -5.41 8.07 36.61
C ALA A 29 -6.70 8.67 37.17
N HIS A 30 -7.81 8.69 36.42
CA HIS A 30 -9.15 8.84 36.99
C HIS A 30 -10.22 8.21 36.09
N SER A 31 -11.14 7.49 36.77
CA SER A 31 -12.52 7.14 36.40
C SER A 31 -12.78 6.19 35.23
N ALA A 32 -13.03 4.91 35.56
CA ALA A 32 -14.04 4.06 34.90
C ALA A 32 -14.32 2.82 35.78
N ALA A 33 -14.99 3.03 36.92
CA ALA A 33 -15.48 1.95 37.79
C ALA A 33 -17.01 1.95 37.80
N ALA A 34 -17.60 1.81 36.61
CA ALA A 34 -19.02 1.53 36.43
C ALA A 34 -19.24 1.17 34.97
N GLU A 35 -18.89 -0.07 34.57
CA GLU A 35 -19.33 -0.74 33.35
C GLU A 35 -18.35 -1.89 33.09
N ASN A 36 -18.75 -3.13 33.35
CA ASN A 36 -18.38 -4.33 32.57
C ASN A 36 -18.82 -5.60 33.30
N ASP A 37 -20.13 -5.74 33.51
CA ASP A 37 -20.76 -7.06 33.73
C ASP A 37 -21.17 -7.66 32.37
N ARG A 38 -20.30 -7.49 31.36
CA ARG A 38 -20.53 -8.03 30.01
C ARG A 38 -19.88 -9.40 29.97
N PRO A 39 -20.64 -10.50 29.75
CA PRO A 39 -20.07 -11.83 29.66
C PRO A 39 -19.06 -11.87 28.52
N SER A 40 -17.94 -12.56 28.74
CA SER A 40 -16.94 -12.72 27.69
C SER A 40 -17.52 -13.48 26.49
N PHE A 41 -17.02 -13.25 25.27
CA PHE A 41 -17.53 -14.02 24.10
C PHE A 41 -17.38 -15.54 24.31
N ARG A 42 -16.42 -15.95 25.14
CA ARG A 42 -16.24 -17.35 25.51
C ARG A 42 -17.40 -17.86 26.37
N GLU A 43 -17.76 -17.14 27.43
CA GLU A 43 -18.95 -17.44 28.24
C GLU A 43 -20.24 -17.44 27.42
N PHE A 44 -20.41 -16.45 26.55
CA PHE A 44 -21.58 -16.36 25.68
C PHE A 44 -21.67 -17.55 24.71
N ARG A 45 -20.54 -18.00 24.17
CA ARG A 45 -20.47 -19.18 23.31
C ARG A 45 -20.80 -20.45 24.10
N ASP A 46 -20.25 -20.58 25.29
CA ASP A 46 -20.44 -21.78 26.11
C ASP A 46 -21.91 -21.88 26.59
N ALA A 47 -22.59 -20.74 26.81
CA ALA A 47 -24.03 -20.66 27.08
C ALA A 47 -24.93 -20.96 25.85
N ASN A 48 -24.38 -20.94 24.64
CA ASN A 48 -25.10 -21.15 23.38
C ASN A 48 -24.50 -22.32 22.56
N ALA A 49 -24.16 -23.40 23.24
CA ALA A 49 -23.63 -24.61 22.62
C ALA A 49 -24.69 -25.24 21.67
N GLY A 50 -24.41 -25.23 20.37
CA GLY A 50 -25.31 -25.77 19.33
C GLY A 50 -25.57 -24.80 18.17
N ILE A 51 -25.24 -23.52 18.36
CA ILE A 51 -25.31 -22.51 17.30
C ILE A 51 -24.00 -22.49 16.52
N ASP A 52 -24.06 -22.32 15.20
CA ASP A 52 -22.86 -22.14 14.38
C ASP A 52 -22.04 -20.92 14.83
N ARG A 53 -20.71 -21.06 14.81
CA ARG A 53 -19.77 -20.05 15.32
C ARG A 53 -19.95 -18.69 14.64
N SER A 54 -20.34 -18.67 13.36
CA SER A 54 -20.55 -17.42 12.63
C SER A 54 -21.80 -16.67 13.11
N ALA A 55 -22.90 -17.41 13.37
CA ALA A 55 -24.14 -16.86 13.90
C ALA A 55 -23.97 -16.35 15.33
N LEU A 56 -23.24 -17.09 16.17
CA LEU A 56 -22.88 -16.73 17.54
C LEU A 56 -22.13 -15.40 17.62
N ARG A 57 -21.18 -15.17 16.71
CA ARG A 57 -20.44 -13.89 16.62
C ARG A 57 -21.34 -12.71 16.21
N ARG A 58 -22.37 -12.95 15.39
CA ARG A 58 -23.34 -11.91 15.03
C ARG A 58 -24.20 -11.55 16.23
N MET A 59 -24.77 -12.55 16.89
CA MET A 59 -25.59 -12.36 18.10
C MET A 59 -24.83 -11.59 19.19
N TYR A 60 -23.61 -12.02 19.51
CA TYR A 60 -22.81 -11.35 20.54
C TYR A 60 -22.53 -9.88 20.23
N ARG A 61 -22.31 -9.54 18.95
CA ARG A 61 -22.15 -8.13 18.53
C ARG A 61 -23.44 -7.35 18.60
N THR A 62 -24.58 -7.96 18.28
CA THR A 62 -25.89 -7.30 18.39
C THR A 62 -26.22 -6.99 19.84
N GLU A 63 -25.94 -7.93 20.75
CA GLU A 63 -26.36 -7.86 22.15
C GLU A 63 -25.38 -7.06 23.02
N PHE A 64 -24.07 -7.25 22.82
CA PHE A 64 -23.03 -6.64 23.66
C PHE A 64 -22.13 -5.64 22.92
N GLY A 65 -22.29 -5.51 21.60
CA GLY A 65 -21.59 -4.52 20.78
C GLY A 65 -22.20 -3.12 20.90
N GLY A 66 -22.38 -2.65 22.14
CA GLY A 66 -22.74 -1.27 22.41
C GLY A 66 -21.70 -0.32 21.84
N GLY A 67 -22.07 0.43 20.81
CA GLY A 67 -21.30 1.53 20.25
C GLY A 67 -21.02 1.43 18.74
N GLY A 68 -22.05 1.43 17.89
CA GLY A 68 -21.80 1.49 16.45
C GLY A 68 -22.99 1.47 15.52
N ARG A 69 -23.87 2.47 15.62
CA ARG A 69 -24.89 2.87 14.63
C ARG A 69 -25.95 1.79 14.33
N SER A 70 -27.13 1.97 14.95
CA SER A 70 -28.37 1.36 14.47
C SER A 70 -28.51 1.62 12.97
N THR A 71 -28.47 0.56 12.16
CA THR A 71 -29.00 0.59 10.80
C THR A 71 -30.44 0.11 10.88
N ASP A 72 -31.30 0.89 11.51
CA ASP A 72 -32.73 0.76 11.29
C ASP A 72 -33.00 1.17 9.82
N PRO A 73 -33.52 0.27 8.96
CA PRO A 73 -34.01 0.68 7.67
C PRO A 73 -35.28 1.51 7.91
N ALA A 74 -35.15 2.83 7.89
CA ALA A 74 -36.32 3.70 7.81
C ALA A 74 -37.11 3.35 6.54
N SER A 75 -38.27 2.73 6.71
CA SER A 75 -39.23 2.50 5.63
C SER A 75 -39.86 3.84 5.26
N ILE A 76 -39.26 4.51 4.27
CA ILE A 76 -39.84 5.71 3.64
C ILE A 76 -40.84 5.25 2.59
N THR A 77 -42.13 5.37 2.88
CA THR A 77 -43.20 5.22 1.89
C THR A 77 -43.22 6.48 1.03
N ILE A 78 -42.63 6.41 -0.17
CA ILE A 78 -42.64 7.50 -1.15
C ILE A 78 -43.91 7.36 -2.00
N PRO A 79 -44.80 8.37 -2.06
CA PRO A 79 -45.93 8.34 -2.98
C PRO A 79 -45.43 8.37 -4.43
N THR A 80 -45.86 7.38 -5.22
CA THR A 80 -45.52 7.24 -6.63
C THR A 80 -46.26 8.30 -7.44
N ILE A 81 -45.55 9.33 -7.89
CA ILE A 81 -46.04 10.27 -8.90
C ILE A 81 -45.40 9.87 -10.24
N PRO A 82 -46.19 9.55 -11.29
CA PRO A 82 -45.63 9.19 -12.59
C PRO A 82 -45.02 10.43 -13.26
N MET A 83 -43.69 10.43 -13.45
CA MET A 83 -42.99 11.44 -14.24
C MET A 83 -42.61 10.88 -15.62
N PRO A 84 -42.69 11.72 -16.68
CA PRO A 84 -42.25 11.33 -18.02
C PRO A 84 -40.72 11.20 -18.10
N ALA A 85 -40.27 10.22 -18.88
CA ALA A 85 -38.88 9.83 -19.03
C ALA A 85 -38.01 10.96 -19.59
N VAL A 86 -37.08 11.45 -18.77
CA VAL A 86 -35.98 12.33 -19.20
C VAL A 86 -34.68 11.56 -18.97
N SER A 87 -34.00 11.24 -20.06
CA SER A 87 -32.68 10.62 -20.05
C SER A 87 -31.62 11.71 -19.88
N THR A 88 -31.10 11.88 -18.68
CA THR A 88 -29.89 12.66 -18.44
C THR A 88 -28.91 11.84 -17.62
N VAL A 89 -27.79 11.50 -18.26
CA VAL A 89 -26.62 10.85 -17.67
C VAL A 89 -26.01 11.79 -16.63
N SER A 90 -26.07 11.41 -15.37
CA SER A 90 -25.33 12.06 -14.29
C SER A 90 -24.87 11.03 -13.26
N ASP A 91 -23.96 10.16 -13.68
CA ASP A 91 -23.18 9.29 -12.79
C ASP A 91 -21.92 10.02 -12.32
N ALA A 92 -22.12 11.01 -11.46
CA ALA A 92 -21.04 11.69 -10.74
C ALA A 92 -21.44 11.93 -9.28
N VAL A 93 -22.00 10.92 -8.61
CA VAL A 93 -22.46 11.03 -7.22
C VAL A 93 -22.12 9.73 -6.47
N ARG A 94 -21.21 9.84 -5.48
CA ARG A 94 -20.86 8.88 -4.40
C ARG A 94 -19.53 8.11 -4.47
N VAL A 95 -18.41 8.74 -4.84
CA VAL A 95 -17.05 8.15 -4.58
C VAL A 95 -16.30 8.84 -3.43
N THR A 96 -16.89 9.84 -2.76
CA THR A 96 -16.18 10.61 -1.71
C THR A 96 -16.31 10.04 -0.29
N GLY A 97 -17.27 9.13 -0.06
CA GLY A 97 -17.54 8.58 1.29
C GLY A 97 -16.76 7.32 1.63
N THR A 98 -16.34 6.55 0.64
CA THR A 98 -15.61 5.29 0.79
C THR A 98 -14.12 5.51 1.09
N THR A 99 -13.50 6.53 0.49
CA THR A 99 -12.08 6.86 0.68
C THR A 99 -11.74 7.17 2.15
N ARG A 100 -12.54 7.99 2.84
CA ARG A 100 -12.31 8.34 4.25
C ARG A 100 -12.39 7.15 5.22
N ARG A 101 -13.23 6.15 4.94
CA ARG A 101 -13.33 4.94 5.79
C ARG A 101 -12.13 4.01 5.57
N ILE A 102 -11.60 3.99 4.35
CA ILE A 102 -10.42 3.21 3.97
C ILE A 102 -9.18 3.81 4.61
N GLU A 103 -8.97 5.13 4.50
CA GLU A 103 -7.86 5.84 5.15
C GLU A 103 -7.83 5.56 6.66
N LYS A 104 -8.97 5.70 7.34
CA LYS A 104 -9.04 5.47 8.79
C LYS A 104 -8.77 4.01 9.22
N ARG A 105 -9.01 3.04 8.32
CA ARG A 105 -8.63 1.63 8.54
C ARG A 105 -7.14 1.39 8.30
N LEU A 106 -6.57 2.00 7.27
CA LEU A 106 -5.14 1.95 6.97
C LEU A 106 -4.32 2.61 8.09
N GLU A 107 -4.85 3.66 8.71
CA GLU A 107 -4.26 4.30 9.90
C GLU A 107 -4.16 3.37 11.10
N ARG A 108 -5.26 2.68 11.42
CA ARG A 108 -5.32 1.77 12.58
C ARG A 108 -4.49 0.50 12.42
N GLN A 109 -4.19 0.09 11.19
CA GLN A 109 -3.42 -1.12 10.91
C GLN A 109 -1.91 -0.86 10.71
N GLY A 110 -1.44 0.39 10.88
CA GLY A 110 -0.03 0.72 10.62
C GLY A 110 0.35 0.60 9.14
N VAL A 111 -0.62 0.66 8.23
CA VAL A 111 -0.44 0.52 6.78
C VAL A 111 -0.14 1.87 6.12
N ILE A 112 -0.31 3.00 6.82
CA ILE A 112 -0.04 4.37 6.31
C ILE A 112 1.32 4.49 5.63
N ASN A 113 2.30 3.70 6.07
CA ASN A 113 3.65 3.81 5.56
C ASN A 113 3.98 2.80 4.46
N GLN A 114 3.04 2.00 3.97
CA GLN A 114 3.29 0.97 2.95
C GLN A 114 2.84 1.43 1.56
N SER A 115 3.53 0.97 0.53
CA SER A 115 3.09 1.18 -0.85
C SER A 115 1.84 0.35 -1.13
N ILE A 116 0.90 0.93 -1.88
CA ILE A 116 -0.41 0.32 -2.18
C ILE A 116 -0.61 0.34 -3.69
N GLN A 117 -1.14 -0.76 -4.23
CA GLN A 117 -1.55 -0.84 -5.64
C GLN A 117 -3.08 -0.84 -5.73
N GLN A 118 -3.63 -0.05 -6.65
CA GLN A 118 -5.06 -0.04 -6.95
C GLN A 118 -5.33 -0.88 -8.20
N VAL A 119 -6.02 -2.01 -8.03
CA VAL A 119 -6.43 -2.90 -9.13
C VAL A 119 -7.94 -2.95 -9.18
N ASP A 120 -8.56 -2.44 -10.25
CA ASP A 120 -10.01 -2.52 -10.51
C ASP A 120 -10.88 -2.27 -9.27
N SER A 121 -10.65 -1.15 -8.58
CA SER A 121 -11.29 -0.69 -7.33
C SER A 121 -10.93 -1.42 -6.03
N ASN A 122 -10.10 -2.46 -6.09
CA ASN A 122 -9.51 -3.10 -4.91
C ASN A 122 -8.13 -2.50 -4.60
N LEU A 123 -7.92 -2.14 -3.33
CA LEU A 123 -6.60 -1.77 -2.83
C LEU A 123 -5.88 -3.03 -2.36
N VAL A 124 -4.83 -3.41 -3.09
CA VAL A 124 -3.97 -4.53 -2.72
C VAL A 124 -2.76 -3.97 -2.00
N ASN A 125 -2.56 -4.43 -0.78
CA ASN A 125 -1.30 -4.20 -0.08
C ASN A 125 -0.21 -5.00 -0.79
N ILE A 126 0.84 -4.32 -1.23
CA ILE A 126 1.99 -4.88 -1.94
C ILE A 126 2.63 -6.07 -1.19
N ARG A 127 2.50 -6.12 0.15
CA ARG A 127 2.95 -7.27 0.96
C ARG A 127 2.27 -8.59 0.63
N GLY A 128 1.07 -8.57 0.06
CA GLY A 128 0.29 -9.77 -0.29
C GLY A 128 0.52 -10.29 -1.72
N GLY A 129 1.41 -9.65 -2.47
CA GLY A 129 1.51 -9.81 -3.91
C GLY A 129 1.55 -8.45 -4.60
N VAL A 130 2.55 -8.24 -5.45
CA VAL A 130 2.55 -7.14 -6.41
C VAL A 130 2.23 -7.71 -7.79
N SER A 131 1.22 -7.17 -8.45
CA SER A 131 1.01 -7.41 -9.87
C SER A 131 1.93 -6.46 -10.63
N LEU A 132 2.94 -7.02 -11.30
CA LEU A 132 3.98 -6.25 -11.97
C LEU A 132 3.82 -6.41 -13.47
N ASP A 133 2.94 -5.60 -14.04
CA ASP A 133 2.88 -5.43 -15.48
C ASP A 133 3.82 -4.30 -15.91
N LEU A 134 5.03 -4.66 -16.35
CA LEU A 134 6.04 -3.69 -16.77
C LEU A 134 5.71 -3.02 -18.11
N THR A 135 4.71 -3.53 -18.83
CA THR A 135 4.20 -2.91 -20.06
C THR A 135 3.13 -1.85 -19.76
N SER A 136 2.57 -1.84 -18.54
CA SER A 136 1.50 -0.93 -18.16
C SER A 136 1.97 0.52 -18.03
N THR A 137 1.23 1.41 -18.68
CA THR A 137 1.34 2.87 -18.54
C THR A 137 0.52 3.42 -17.37
N THR A 138 -0.26 2.57 -16.69
CA THR A 138 -1.19 2.99 -15.64
C THR A 138 -0.44 3.30 -14.36
N ARG A 139 -0.64 4.50 -13.81
CA ARG A 139 -0.03 4.95 -12.55
C ARG A 139 -0.91 4.62 -11.35
N ASN A 140 -0.97 3.35 -10.97
CA ASN A 140 -1.84 2.87 -9.90
C ASN A 140 -1.10 2.43 -8.63
N ILE A 141 0.23 2.59 -8.59
CA ILE A 141 1.04 2.29 -7.40
C ILE A 141 1.33 3.58 -6.66
N THR A 142 0.78 3.71 -5.45
CA THR A 142 1.10 4.83 -4.55
C THR A 142 2.33 4.46 -3.73
N LEU A 143 3.38 5.28 -3.81
CA LEU A 143 4.63 5.06 -3.08
C LEU A 143 4.43 5.34 -1.57
N GLY A 144 4.71 4.36 -0.71
CA GLY A 144 4.58 4.53 0.75
C GLY A 144 5.82 5.15 1.41
N ASN A 145 5.64 5.80 2.55
CA ASN A 145 6.74 6.42 3.31
C ASN A 145 7.87 5.44 3.68
N ASN A 146 7.55 4.18 4.01
CA ASN A 146 8.56 3.16 4.37
C ASN A 146 9.48 2.82 3.21
N LEU A 147 9.04 3.03 1.96
CA LEU A 147 9.87 2.76 0.79
C LEU A 147 11.12 3.63 0.82
N PHE A 148 10.96 4.92 1.13
CA PHE A 148 12.03 5.91 1.10
C PHE A 148 12.92 5.93 2.36
N GLY A 149 12.45 5.34 3.46
CA GLY A 149 13.21 5.24 4.71
C GLY A 149 13.57 6.62 5.28
N LYS A 150 14.84 7.02 5.14
CA LYS A 150 15.35 8.34 5.59
C LYS A 150 15.45 9.37 4.47
N VAL A 151 15.25 8.96 3.23
CA VAL A 151 15.30 9.83 2.06
C VAL A 151 13.92 10.46 1.86
N SER A 152 13.84 11.71 1.44
CA SER A 152 12.55 12.38 1.20
C SER A 152 12.04 12.19 -0.24
N ALA A 153 12.96 12.15 -1.21
CA ALA A 153 12.65 12.03 -2.63
C ALA A 153 13.78 11.33 -3.40
N VAL A 154 13.44 10.75 -4.55
CA VAL A 154 14.36 10.06 -5.45
C VAL A 154 14.16 10.59 -6.86
N GLU A 155 15.24 10.72 -7.62
CA GLU A 155 15.19 11.08 -9.03
C GLU A 155 15.31 9.81 -9.88
N ILE A 156 14.35 9.60 -10.78
CA ILE A 156 14.37 8.52 -11.78
C ILE A 156 14.39 9.12 -13.19
N THR A 157 14.89 8.39 -14.17
CA THR A 157 14.85 8.80 -15.58
C THR A 157 13.67 8.13 -16.29
N VAL A 158 12.76 8.92 -16.86
CA VAL A 158 11.56 8.47 -17.58
C VAL A 158 11.56 9.13 -18.95
N GLY A 159 11.68 8.31 -20.01
CA GLY A 159 11.73 8.77 -21.40
C GLY A 159 12.86 9.75 -21.72
N GLY A 160 13.95 9.70 -20.94
CA GLY A 160 15.10 10.61 -21.06
C GLY A 160 15.03 11.84 -20.17
N GLU A 161 13.91 12.08 -19.50
CA GLU A 161 13.76 13.19 -18.55
C GLU A 161 13.95 12.72 -17.10
N THR A 162 14.58 13.56 -16.27
CA THR A 162 14.69 13.31 -14.83
C THR A 162 13.41 13.72 -14.13
N LYS A 163 12.79 12.77 -13.42
CA LYS A 163 11.56 12.94 -12.66
C LYS A 163 11.83 12.68 -11.18
N THR A 164 11.56 13.68 -10.34
CA THR A 164 11.61 13.53 -8.88
C THR A 164 10.31 12.91 -8.38
N VAL A 165 10.42 11.81 -7.63
CA VAL A 165 9.29 11.11 -7.00
C VAL A 165 9.51 11.03 -5.49
N GLN A 166 8.41 11.10 -4.75
CA GLN A 166 8.41 11.10 -3.29
C GLN A 166 7.29 10.19 -2.77
N ALA A 167 7.22 10.01 -1.46
CA ALA A 167 6.12 9.27 -0.87
C ALA A 167 4.77 9.96 -1.15
N GLY A 168 3.75 9.17 -1.44
CA GLY A 168 2.44 9.61 -1.91
C GLY A 168 2.34 9.79 -3.43
N SER A 169 3.46 9.83 -4.17
CA SER A 169 3.42 9.87 -5.63
C SER A 169 2.79 8.59 -6.20
N GLN A 170 1.98 8.75 -7.25
CA GLN A 170 1.47 7.63 -8.05
C GLN A 170 2.42 7.36 -9.22
N VAL A 171 2.78 6.10 -9.38
CA VAL A 171 3.74 5.65 -10.39
C VAL A 171 3.25 4.39 -11.11
N SER A 172 3.78 4.15 -12.30
CA SER A 172 3.61 2.87 -12.99
C SER A 172 4.44 1.75 -12.35
N ALA A 173 4.24 0.51 -12.79
CA ALA A 173 5.04 -0.62 -12.33
C ALA A 173 6.53 -0.46 -12.67
N ALA A 174 6.86 0.01 -13.88
CA ALA A 174 8.25 0.23 -14.29
C ALA A 174 8.93 1.35 -13.47
N GLU A 175 8.23 2.46 -13.26
CA GLU A 175 8.69 3.56 -12.41
C GLU A 175 8.91 3.10 -10.96
N TYR A 176 8.02 2.28 -10.40
CA TYR A 176 8.19 1.68 -9.07
C TYR A 176 9.48 0.86 -8.95
N ILE A 177 9.81 0.07 -9.98
CA ILE A 177 11.05 -0.70 -10.02
C ILE A 177 12.28 0.21 -10.09
N ALA A 178 12.26 1.26 -10.91
CA ALA A 178 13.35 2.23 -10.95
C ALA A 178 13.61 2.87 -9.58
N VAL A 179 12.55 3.27 -8.87
CA VAL A 179 12.64 3.82 -7.51
C VAL A 179 13.29 2.81 -6.56
N LYS A 180 12.86 1.54 -6.60
CA LYS A 180 13.43 0.45 -5.79
C LYS A 180 14.91 0.22 -6.09
N GLN A 181 15.32 0.25 -7.35
CA GLN A 181 16.71 0.09 -7.76
C GLN A 181 17.59 1.18 -7.13
N ILE A 182 17.16 2.44 -7.23
CA ILE A 182 17.90 3.58 -6.69
C ILE A 182 17.95 3.55 -5.16
N LEU A 183 16.82 3.27 -4.50
CA LEU A 183 16.75 3.19 -3.04
C LEU A 183 17.56 2.02 -2.46
N SER A 184 17.80 0.97 -3.24
CA SER A 184 18.67 -0.14 -2.86
C SER A 184 20.17 0.19 -3.02
N GLY A 185 20.51 1.40 -3.42
CA GLY A 185 21.88 1.86 -3.63
C GLY A 185 22.46 1.53 -5.01
N ASN A 186 21.64 1.00 -5.92
CA ASN A 186 22.04 0.74 -7.30
C ASN A 186 21.71 1.95 -8.19
N SER A 187 22.31 2.04 -9.38
CA SER A 187 21.79 2.94 -10.42
C SER A 187 20.52 2.35 -11.02
N GLN A 188 19.66 3.22 -11.59
CA GLN A 188 18.54 2.76 -12.42
C GLN A 188 19.09 1.95 -13.61
N LYS A 189 18.69 0.69 -13.70
CA LYS A 189 19.05 -0.22 -14.81
C LYS A 189 17.91 -0.43 -15.80
N ILE A 190 16.67 -0.20 -15.37
CA ILE A 190 15.50 -0.28 -16.24
C ILE A 190 15.36 1.01 -17.06
N THR A 191 15.13 0.87 -18.36
CA THR A 191 14.82 1.99 -19.25
C THR A 191 13.31 2.12 -19.39
N ILE A 192 12.79 3.32 -19.12
CA ILE A 192 11.37 3.62 -19.10
C ILE A 192 11.09 4.64 -20.21
N ASP A 193 10.00 4.48 -20.95
CA ASP A 193 9.55 5.47 -21.94
C ASP A 193 8.81 6.66 -21.29
N ASN A 194 8.34 7.60 -22.12
CA ASN A 194 7.57 8.77 -21.66
C ASN A 194 6.21 8.39 -21.02
N ALA A 195 5.64 7.24 -21.38
CA ALA A 195 4.34 6.79 -20.90
C ALA A 195 4.44 6.09 -19.53
N GLY A 196 5.64 5.70 -19.12
CA GLY A 196 5.90 4.96 -17.88
C GLY A 196 6.00 3.46 -18.07
N SER A 197 6.11 2.96 -19.31
CA SER A 197 6.31 1.54 -19.60
C SER A 197 7.79 1.20 -19.71
N ALA A 198 8.17 -0.01 -19.35
CA ALA A 198 9.54 -0.49 -19.50
C ALA A 198 9.83 -0.86 -20.96
N ILE A 199 10.89 -0.28 -21.53
CA ILE A 199 11.30 -0.52 -22.92
C ILE A 199 12.65 -1.23 -23.03
N GLY A 200 13.35 -1.42 -21.91
CA GLY A 200 14.64 -2.10 -21.89
C GLY A 200 15.26 -2.25 -20.49
N GLY A 201 16.40 -2.93 -20.43
CA GLY A 201 17.25 -2.97 -19.24
C GLY A 201 17.11 -4.23 -18.40
N GLU A 202 17.57 -4.13 -17.15
CA GLU A 202 17.64 -5.25 -16.21
C GLU A 202 16.79 -5.02 -14.96
N VAL A 203 16.17 -6.09 -14.47
CA VAL A 203 15.36 -6.09 -13.25
C VAL A 203 15.75 -7.30 -12.38
N ASP A 204 16.33 -7.02 -11.21
CA ASP A 204 16.55 -8.01 -10.16
C ASP A 204 15.33 -8.10 -9.24
N LEU A 205 14.52 -9.14 -9.42
CA LEU A 205 13.31 -9.41 -8.64
C LEU A 205 13.62 -9.78 -7.19
N GLY A 206 14.81 -10.32 -6.90
CA GLY A 206 15.26 -10.60 -5.54
C GLY A 206 15.47 -9.33 -4.72
N SER A 207 16.03 -8.29 -5.36
CA SER A 207 16.21 -6.96 -4.74
C SER A 207 14.86 -6.29 -4.41
N ILE A 208 13.84 -6.51 -5.23
CA ILE A 208 12.51 -5.91 -5.08
C ILE A 208 11.73 -6.59 -3.92
N THR A 209 11.93 -7.90 -3.74
CA THR A 209 11.19 -8.76 -2.80
C THR A 209 11.90 -9.01 -1.47
N ALA A 210 13.04 -8.37 -1.22
CA ALA A 210 13.92 -8.62 -0.06
C ALA A 210 13.23 -8.54 1.33
N ASN A 211 12.09 -7.86 1.45
CA ASN A 211 11.36 -7.66 2.71
C ASN A 211 10.33 -8.75 3.03
N ASN A 212 10.60 -10.01 2.65
CA ASN A 212 9.63 -11.11 2.75
C ASN A 212 8.36 -10.92 1.91
N ASP A 213 8.38 -10.00 0.94
CA ASP A 213 7.24 -9.74 0.07
C ASP A 213 7.04 -10.93 -0.89
N VAL A 214 5.81 -11.43 -0.98
CA VAL A 214 5.45 -12.51 -1.89
C VAL A 214 5.24 -11.91 -3.28
N MET A 215 5.97 -12.39 -4.28
CA MET A 215 5.71 -12.03 -5.68
C MET A 215 4.91 -13.14 -6.34
N ARG A 216 3.81 -12.78 -7.01
CA ARG A 216 3.02 -13.72 -7.80
C ARG A 216 3.58 -13.72 -9.22
N ALA A 217 4.20 -14.83 -9.62
CA ALA A 217 4.77 -14.91 -10.97
C ALA A 217 3.67 -14.88 -12.05
N SER A 218 2.43 -15.25 -11.70
CA SER A 218 1.26 -15.18 -12.59
C SER A 218 0.95 -13.76 -13.08
N ASP A 219 1.35 -12.74 -12.31
CA ASP A 219 0.98 -11.35 -12.54
C ASP A 219 2.18 -10.52 -13.03
N LEU A 220 3.31 -11.17 -13.33
CA LEU A 220 4.51 -10.55 -13.86
C LEU A 220 4.46 -10.58 -15.39
N VAL A 221 4.31 -9.41 -16.02
CA VAL A 221 4.40 -9.24 -17.47
C VAL A 221 5.70 -8.51 -17.80
N VAL A 222 6.56 -9.17 -18.57
CA VAL A 222 7.90 -8.67 -18.93
C VAL A 222 7.95 -8.33 -20.44
N PRO A 223 8.26 -7.08 -20.83
CA PRO A 223 8.37 -6.71 -22.24
C PRO A 223 9.60 -7.34 -22.91
N VAL A 224 9.56 -7.42 -24.24
CA VAL A 224 10.52 -8.15 -25.10
C VAL A 224 11.98 -7.71 -24.99
N ASN A 225 12.28 -6.56 -24.39
CA ASN A 225 13.64 -6.01 -24.24
C ASN A 225 14.07 -5.88 -22.77
N VAL A 226 13.28 -6.38 -21.82
CA VAL A 226 13.61 -6.34 -20.40
C VAL A 226 14.07 -7.71 -19.94
N THR A 227 15.25 -7.77 -19.36
CA THR A 227 15.77 -8.99 -18.73
C THR A 227 15.42 -8.96 -17.24
N THR A 228 14.63 -9.93 -16.80
CA THR A 228 14.36 -10.15 -15.37
C THR A 228 15.15 -11.34 -14.87
N TYR A 229 15.66 -11.26 -13.64
CA TYR A 229 16.27 -12.38 -12.93
C TYR A 229 15.95 -12.32 -11.45
N GLY A 230 16.02 -13.47 -10.78
CA GLY A 230 15.74 -13.56 -9.35
C GLY A 230 15.57 -15.00 -8.90
N ASP A 231 15.50 -15.17 -7.60
CA ASP A 231 15.26 -16.47 -6.97
C ASP A 231 13.75 -16.69 -6.81
N PHE A 232 13.12 -17.22 -7.84
CA PHE A 232 11.68 -17.56 -7.81
C PHE A 232 11.35 -18.75 -6.89
N SER A 233 12.33 -19.44 -6.31
CA SER A 233 12.03 -20.51 -5.35
C SER A 233 11.55 -19.97 -4.00
N LYS A 234 11.88 -18.71 -3.68
CA LYS A 234 11.50 -18.06 -2.42
C LYS A 234 10.08 -17.51 -2.49
N ARG A 235 9.12 -18.35 -2.12
CA ARG A 235 7.71 -17.98 -1.90
C ARG A 235 6.99 -17.47 -3.15
N SER A 236 7.44 -17.83 -4.35
CA SER A 236 6.66 -17.56 -5.56
C SER A 236 5.59 -18.62 -5.75
N ASP A 237 4.44 -18.20 -6.23
CA ASP A 237 3.50 -19.09 -6.93
C ASP A 237 3.83 -18.99 -8.42
N PHE A 238 4.28 -20.10 -9.01
CA PHE A 238 4.56 -20.20 -10.45
C PHE A 238 3.51 -21.09 -11.10
N LYS A 239 2.69 -20.47 -11.95
CA LYS A 239 1.72 -21.17 -12.78
C LYS A 239 2.18 -21.19 -14.22
N LEU A 240 2.68 -22.33 -14.68
CA LEU A 240 2.92 -22.55 -16.11
C LEU A 240 1.59 -22.84 -16.79
N LEU A 241 1.15 -21.94 -17.67
CA LEU A 241 0.05 -22.25 -18.59
C LEU A 241 0.70 -22.86 -19.84
N GLY A 242 0.48 -24.16 -20.05
CA GLY A 242 0.89 -24.83 -21.29
C GLY A 242 0.05 -24.32 -22.45
N ALA A 243 0.71 -24.00 -23.57
CA ALA A 243 0.06 -23.72 -24.85
C ALA A 243 -0.24 -25.03 -25.60
#